data_AF-A0A645E6E0-F1
#
_entry.id   AF-A0A645E6E0-F1
#
_cell.length_a   1.000
_cell.length_b   1.000
_cell.length_c   1.000
_cell.angle_alpha   90.00
_cell.angle_beta   90.00
_cell.angle_gamma   90.00
#
_symmetry.space_group_name_H-M   'P 1'
#
loop_
_entity.id
_entity.type
_entity.pdbx_description
1 polymer ?
#
loop_
_entity_poly.entity_id
_entity_poly.type
_entity_poly.pdbx_seq_one_letter_code
_entity_poly.pdbx_strand_id
1 'polypeptide(L)' 'MAANPSAAFHWFSEAAHQNDPRALRELARCYYSGIGTEKDPEAGLECLTLAGKAGDEESNILLDMQNISTSEQAEVTSGF' A
#
# COMPACT_ATOMS: atom_id res chain seq x y z
N MET A 1 -3.38 -16.34 -21.90
CA MET A 1 -3.24 -14.89 -21.61
C MET A 1 -2.01 -14.71 -20.73
N ALA A 2 -0.95 -14.07 -21.21
CA ALA A 2 0.11 -13.62 -20.33
C ALA A 2 -0.46 -12.46 -19.50
N ALA A 3 -0.62 -12.66 -18.19
CA ALA A 3 -0.92 -11.56 -17.29
C ALA A 3 0.27 -10.61 -17.36
N ASN A 4 0.10 -9.45 -18.00
CA ASN A 4 1.11 -8.41 -18.03
C ASN A 4 0.99 -7.62 -16.72
N PRO A 5 1.89 -7.85 -15.73
CA PRO A 5 1.79 -7.20 -14.44
C PRO A 5 1.87 -5.67 -14.56
N SER A 6 2.63 -5.17 -15.53
CA SER A 6 2.70 -3.72 -15.82
C SER A 6 1.39 -3.16 -16.36
N ALA A 7 0.61 -3.95 -17.12
CA ALA A 7 -0.70 -3.50 -17.56
C ALA A 7 -1.66 -3.42 -16.36
N ALA A 8 -1.64 -4.43 -15.48
CA ALA A 8 -2.46 -4.44 -14.27
C ALA A 8 -2.17 -3.23 -13.38
N PHE A 9 -0.89 -2.92 -13.17
CA PHE A 9 -0.47 -1.71 -12.45
C PHE A 9 -1.06 -0.44 -13.05
N HIS A 10 -1.02 -0.30 -14.38
CA HIS A 10 -1.58 0.86 -15.07
C HIS A 10 -3.11 0.98 -14.92
N TRP A 11 -3.83 -0.15 -14.96
CA TRP A 11 -5.28 -0.18 -14.72
C TRP A 11 -5.65 0.19 -13.29
N PHE A 12 -4.89 -0.30 -12.30
CA PHE A 12 -5.09 0.06 -10.90
C PHE A 12 -4.76 1.54 -10.65
N SER A 13 -3.78 2.11 -11.35
CA SER A 13 -3.45 3.53 -11.23
C SER A 13 -4.58 4.43 -11.75
N GLU A 14 -5.19 4.06 -12.88
CA GLU A 14 -6.36 4.76 -13.42
C GLU A 14 -7.58 4.67 -12.49
N ALA A 15 -7.81 3.49 -11.89
CA ALA A 15 -8.89 3.30 -10.92
C ALA A 15 -8.61 4.01 -9.58
N ALA A 16 -7.35 4.09 -9.16
CA ALA A 16 -6.92 4.88 -8.01
C ALA A 16 -7.18 6.37 -8.22
N HIS A 17 -7.07 6.88 -9.46
CA HIS A 17 -7.45 8.24 -9.81
C HIS A 17 -8.95 8.53 -9.57
N GLN A 18 -9.79 7.50 -9.66
CA GLN A 18 -11.22 7.59 -9.32
C GLN A 18 -11.49 7.46 -7.82
N ASN A 19 -10.44 7.46 -6.99
CA ASN A 19 -10.53 7.25 -5.54
C ASN A 19 -11.14 5.88 -5.18
N ASP A 20 -11.02 4.86 -6.05
CA ASP A 20 -11.51 3.52 -5.72
C ASP A 20 -10.58 2.88 -4.68
N PRO A 21 -11.09 2.58 -3.47
CA PRO A 21 -10.30 2.05 -2.37
C PRO A 21 -9.64 0.69 -2.69
N ARG A 22 -10.32 -0.16 -3.48
CA ARG A 22 -9.81 -1.49 -3.85
C ARG A 22 -8.67 -1.35 -4.85
N ALA A 23 -8.76 -0.41 -5.77
CA ALA A 23 -7.70 -0.13 -6.73
C ALA A 23 -6.43 0.38 -6.04
N LEU A 24 -6.56 1.31 -5.09
CA LEU A 24 -5.45 1.82 -4.29
C LEU A 24 -4.75 0.70 -3.49
N ARG A 25 -5.51 -0.25 -2.93
CA ARG A 25 -4.96 -1.42 -2.23
C ARG A 25 -4.22 -2.38 -3.16
N GLU A 26 -4.76 -2.66 -4.35
CA GLU A 26 -4.08 -3.50 -5.34
C GLU A 26 -2.81 -2.80 -5.87
N LEU A 27 -2.85 -1.47 -6.05
CA LEU A 27 -1.67 -0.67 -6.41
C LEU A 27 -0.58 -0.77 -5.32
N ALA A 28 -0.98 -0.67 -4.05
CA ALA A 28 -0.07 -0.86 -2.93
C ALA A 28 0.58 -2.24 -2.94
N ARG A 29 -0.21 -3.31 -3.19
CA ARG A 29 0.34 -4.68 -3.30
C ARG A 29 1.35 -4.80 -4.44
N CYS A 30 1.08 -4.15 -5.58
CA CYS A 30 2.01 -4.10 -6.70
C CYS A 30 3.33 -3.45 -6.30
N TYR A 31 3.29 -2.33 -5.57
CA TYR A 31 4.47 -1.65 -5.06
C TYR A 31 5.25 -2.48 -4.03
N TYR A 32 4.58 -3.16 -3.09
CA TYR A 32 5.25 -4.05 -2.14
C TYR A 32 5.89 -5.29 -2.79
N SER A 33 5.27 -5.78 -3.86
CA SER A 33 5.69 -7.01 -4.53
C SER A 33 6.61 -6.76 -5.74
N GLY A 34 6.73 -5.52 -6.20
CA GLY A 34 7.40 -5.18 -7.46
C GLY A 34 6.69 -5.76 -8.69
N ILE A 35 5.35 -5.87 -8.65
CA ILE A 35 4.57 -6.47 -9.74
C ILE A 35 4.23 -5.37 -10.75
N GLY A 36 4.97 -5.36 -11.86
CA GLY A 36 4.74 -4.43 -12.98
C GLY A 36 5.36 -3.05 -12.80
N THR A 37 5.95 -2.80 -11.64
CA THR A 37 6.73 -1.63 -11.23
C THR A 37 7.91 -2.10 -10.36
N GLU A 38 8.85 -1.21 -10.07
CA GLU A 38 9.87 -1.48 -9.05
C GLU A 38 9.26 -1.60 -7.65
N LYS A 39 9.91 -2.38 -6.79
CA LYS A 39 9.45 -2.58 -5.42
C LYS A 39 9.68 -1.31 -4.63
N ASP A 40 8.59 -0.66 -4.22
CA ASP A 40 8.62 0.59 -3.50
C ASP A 40 7.64 0.55 -2.31
N PRO A 41 8.10 0.11 -1.12
CA PRO A 41 7.23 -0.03 0.03
C PRO A 41 6.70 1.31 0.55
N GLU A 42 7.38 2.43 0.28
CA GLU A 42 6.94 3.78 0.66
C GLU A 42 5.74 4.23 -0.18
N ALA A 43 5.82 4.08 -1.51
CA ALA A 43 4.69 4.33 -2.40
C ALA A 43 3.51 3.41 -2.09
N GLY A 44 3.77 2.15 -1.71
CA GLY A 44 2.74 1.22 -1.25
C GLY A 44 2.01 1.70 0.01
N LEU A 45 2.75 2.24 0.99
CA LEU A 45 2.19 2.86 2.20
C LEU A 45 1.32 4.08 1.88
N GLU A 46 1.77 4.95 0.98
CA GLU A 46 0.98 6.11 0.55
C GLU A 46 -0.34 5.68 -0.10
N CYS A 47 -0.31 4.65 -0.94
CA CYS A 47 -1.51 4.10 -1.58
C CYS A 47 -2.49 3.51 -0.55
N LEU A 48 -1.98 2.77 0.45
CA LEU A 48 -2.81 2.26 1.54
C LEU A 48 -3.42 3.39 2.38
N THR A 49 -2.65 4.45 2.63
CA THR A 49 -3.12 5.63 3.36
C THR A 49 -4.26 6.33 2.62
N LEU A 50 -4.13 6.48 1.29
CA LEU A 50 -5.20 7.02 0.45
C LEU A 50 -6.43 6.11 0.45
N ALA A 51 -6.26 4.79 0.37
CA ALA A 51 -7.38 3.84 0.43
C ALA A 51 -8.14 3.92 1.75
N GLY A 52 -7.43 4.03 2.89
CA GLY A 52 -8.04 4.24 4.20
C GLY A 52 -8.84 5.54 4.26
N LYS A 53 -8.31 6.63 3.68
CA LYS A 53 -9.02 7.92 3.58
C LYS A 53 -10.24 7.87 2.66
N ALA A 54 -10.23 6.98 1.66
CA ALA A 54 -11.37 6.72 0.77
C ALA A 54 -12.45 5.83 1.42
N GLY A 55 -12.23 5.32 2.63
CA GLY A 55 -13.17 4.48 3.37
C GLY A 55 -12.88 2.98 3.31
N ASP A 56 -11.68 2.56 2.87
CA ASP A 56 -11.25 1.16 2.94
C ASP A 56 -10.77 0.82 4.36
N GLU A 57 -11.63 0.18 5.15
CA GLU A 57 -11.25 -0.30 6.48
C GLU A 57 -10.13 -1.35 6.42
N GLU A 58 -10.06 -2.18 5.37
CA GLU A 58 -8.98 -3.17 5.21
C GLU A 58 -7.61 -2.50 5.06
N SER A 59 -7.55 -1.36 4.37
CA SER A 59 -6.32 -0.59 4.23
C SER A 59 -5.85 0.02 5.56
N ASN A 60 -6.78 0.44 6.42
CA ASN A 60 -6.44 0.87 7.78
C ASN A 60 -5.86 -0.28 8.63
N ILE A 61 -6.35 -1.52 8.49
CA ILE A 61 -5.78 -2.68 9.19
C ILE A 61 -4.33 -2.92 8.77
N LEU A 62 -4.02 -2.79 7.48
CA LEU A 62 -2.66 -2.90 6.94
C LEU A 62 -1.73 -1.78 7.45
N LEU A 63 -2.24 -0.55 7.61
CA LEU A 63 -1.49 0.57 8.19
C LEU A 63 -1.28 0.41 9.70
N ASP A 64 -2.29 -0.05 10.43
CA ASP A 64 -2.18 -0.35 11.86
C ASP A 64 -1.15 -1.44 12.12
N MET A 65 -1.13 -2.52 11.31
CA MET A 65 -0.10 -3.56 11.39
C MET A 65 1.33 -3.03 11.17
N GLN A 66 1.51 -2.06 10.27
CA GLN A 66 2.81 -1.39 10.05
C GLN A 66 3.19 -0.56 11.28
N ASN A 67 2.26 0.26 11.78
CA ASN A 67 2.49 1.11 12.96
C ASN A 67 2.80 0.30 14.22
N ILE A 68 2.10 -0.81 14.44
CA ILE A 68 2.35 -1.74 15.57
C ILE A 68 3.77 -2.31 15.48
N SER A 69 4.22 -2.68 14.27
CA SER A 69 5.59 -3.18 14.05
C SER A 69 6.65 -2.09 14.26
N THR A 70 6.36 -0.83 13.93
CA THR A 70 7.28 0.30 14.18
C THR A 70 7.24 0.84 15.62
N SER A 71 6.11 0.74 16.32
CA SER A 71 6.03 1.15 17.73
C SER A 71 6.90 0.27 18.63
N GLU A 72 7.08 -1.01 18.29
CA GLU A 72 8.03 -1.89 19.00
C GLU A 72 9.50 -1.46 18.85
N GLN A 73 9.85 -0.70 17.80
CA GLN A 73 11.21 -0.18 17.61
C GLN A 73 11.43 1.19 18.26
N ALA A 74 10.36 1.93 18.60
CA ALA A 74 10.47 3.28 19.18
C ALA A 74 10.68 3.27 20.70
N GLU A 75 10.33 2.19 21.40
CA GLU A 75 10.40 2.16 22.87
C GLU A 75 11.75 1.67 23.44
N VAL A 76 12.69 1.21 22.60
CA VAL A 76 13.97 0.65 23.08
C VAL A 76 15.11 1.68 23.16
N THR A 77 14.90 2.94 22.73
CA THR A 77 15.96 3.97 22.71
C THR A 77 15.69 5.19 23.62
N SER A 78 14.92 5.04 24.70
CA SER A 78 14.78 6.08 25.74
C SER A 78 15.29 5.64 27.13
N GLY A 79 16.22 4.71 27.19
CA GLY A 79 16.72 4.19 28.46
C GLY A 79 18.09 3.53 28.40
N PHE A 80 19.11 4.24 27.91
CA PHE A 80 20.49 4.07 28.40
C PHE A 80 21.35 5.30 28.12
#